data_AF-A0A497AW14-F1
#
_entry.id   AF-A0A497AW14-F1
#
_cell.length_a   1.000
_cell.length_b   1.000
_cell.length_c   1.000
_cell.angle_alpha   90.00
_cell.angle_beta   90.00
_cell.angle_gamma   90.00
#
_symmetry.space_group_name_H-M   'P 1'
#
loop_
_entity.id
_entity.type
_entity.pdbx_description
1 polymer ?
#
loop_
_entity_poly.entity_id
_entity_poly.type
_entity_poly.pdbx_seq_one_letter_code
_entity_poly.pdbx_strand_id
1 'polypeptide(L)'
;MYVRRIRILFVVFALGVFGMALLPRPAMADGGWHAEFFDNQTLSGFPVYSWDEPWIGHEWGTDAPSPGLIYEHFSIRWTRSLQTEKERVYQFCAMADDGVRIKVNNV
;
A
#
# COMPACT_ATOMS: atom_id res chain seq x y z
N MET A 1 15.11 6.02 -35.83
CA MET A 1 14.39 7.02 -35.02
C MET A 1 13.86 6.32 -33.77
N TYR A 2 14.43 6.58 -32.61
CA TYR A 2 14.10 5.89 -31.36
C TYR A 2 13.55 6.92 -30.37
N VAL A 3 12.25 6.84 -30.07
CA VAL A 3 11.58 7.79 -29.16
C VAL A 3 11.72 7.24 -27.73
N ARG A 4 12.68 7.75 -26.96
CA ARG A 4 12.73 7.55 -25.50
C ARG A 4 11.78 8.53 -24.83
N ARG A 5 10.70 8.04 -24.23
CA ARG A 5 9.83 8.85 -23.37
C ARG A 5 10.46 8.94 -21.98
N ILE A 6 11.07 10.07 -21.67
CA ILE A 6 11.52 10.45 -20.33
C ILE A 6 10.33 11.11 -19.64
N ARG A 7 9.93 10.59 -18.47
CA ARG A 7 8.98 11.26 -17.56
C ARG A 7 9.76 11.72 -16.35
N ILE A 8 10.03 13.02 -16.27
CA ILE A 8 10.56 13.69 -15.07
C ILE A 8 9.39 14.44 -14.48
N LEU A 9 9.00 14.11 -13.24
CA LEU A 9 8.04 14.89 -12.48
C LEU A 9 8.83 15.79 -11.52
N PHE A 10 8.82 17.10 -11.78
CA PHE A 10 9.20 18.11 -10.81
C PHE A 10 7.96 18.48 -10.00
N VAL A 11 8.02 18.38 -8.67
CA VAL A 11 7.07 19.09 -7.80
C VAL A 11 7.88 20.09 -6.99
N VAL A 12 7.72 21.36 -7.37
CA VAL A 12 8.27 22.52 -6.65
C VAL A 12 7.33 22.83 -5.50
N PHE A 13 7.90 22.95 -4.30
CA PHE A 13 7.23 23.37 -3.07
C PHE A 13 6.90 24.87 -3.16
N ALA A 14 5.62 25.23 -3.12
CA ALA A 14 5.18 26.62 -2.93
C ALA A 14 4.30 26.69 -1.67
N LEU A 15 4.76 27.52 -0.74
CA LEU A 15 4.14 27.85 0.54
C LEU A 15 2.70 28.35 0.36
N GLY A 16 1.76 27.77 1.11
CA GLY A 16 0.46 28.38 1.36
C GLY A 16 -0.70 27.40 1.44
N VAL A 17 -1.30 27.31 2.63
CA VAL A 17 -2.58 26.65 2.97
C VAL A 17 -2.50 25.16 3.29
N PHE A 18 -2.37 24.91 4.59
CA PHE A 18 -2.76 23.69 5.30
C PHE A 18 -4.28 23.51 5.16
N GLY A 19 -4.71 23.00 4.02
CA GLY A 19 -6.03 22.46 3.80
C GLY A 19 -5.85 20.97 3.55
N MET A 20 -6.02 20.16 4.59
CA MET A 20 -6.19 18.71 4.47
C MET A 20 -7.48 18.45 3.69
N ALA A 21 -7.43 18.64 2.38
CA ALA A 21 -8.48 18.21 1.49
C ALA A 21 -8.40 16.68 1.48
N LEU A 22 -9.25 16.06 2.30
CA LEU A 22 -9.76 14.71 2.09
C LEU A 22 -10.55 14.70 0.77
N LEU A 23 -9.91 15.01 -0.36
CA LEU A 23 -10.45 14.55 -1.62
C LEU A 23 -10.45 13.03 -1.46
N PRO A 24 -11.63 12.36 -1.51
CA PRO A 24 -11.63 10.91 -1.56
C PRO A 24 -10.75 10.56 -2.74
N ARG A 25 -9.58 10.02 -2.43
CA ARG A 25 -8.68 9.45 -3.41
C ARG A 25 -9.57 8.53 -4.25
N PRO A 26 -9.57 8.63 -5.60
CA PRO A 26 -10.46 7.84 -6.42
C PRO A 26 -10.24 6.39 -6.03
N ALA A 27 -11.20 5.84 -5.28
CA ALA A 27 -11.19 4.45 -4.90
C ALA A 27 -11.06 3.71 -6.23
N MET A 28 -10.06 2.84 -6.34
CA MET A 28 -10.00 1.95 -7.49
C MET A 28 -11.38 1.29 -7.59
N ALA A 29 -12.10 1.61 -8.66
CA ALA A 29 -13.56 1.47 -8.72
C ALA A 29 -14.06 0.02 -8.64
N ASP A 30 -13.18 -0.96 -8.49
CA ASP A 30 -13.50 -2.36 -8.22
C ASP A 30 -12.30 -3.10 -7.59
N GLY A 31 -12.26 -3.20 -6.25
CA GLY A 31 -11.55 -4.30 -5.59
C GLY A 31 -10.04 -4.14 -5.34
N GLY A 32 -9.53 -2.91 -5.31
CA GLY A 32 -8.13 -2.64 -4.89
C GLY A 32 -7.90 -2.84 -3.39
N TRP A 33 -6.64 -3.02 -3.02
CA TRP A 33 -6.14 -3.05 -1.66
C TRP A 33 -5.68 -1.67 -1.24
N HIS A 34 -6.15 -1.19 -0.09
CA HIS A 34 -5.57 -0.03 0.56
C HIS A 34 -4.33 -0.45 1.35
N ALA A 35 -3.16 -0.03 0.90
CA ALA A 35 -1.87 -0.32 1.51
C ALA A 35 -1.40 0.87 2.34
N GLU A 36 -1.03 0.60 3.59
CA GLU A 36 -0.45 1.56 4.53
C GLU A 36 0.91 1.05 4.97
N PHE A 37 1.94 1.88 4.82
CA PHE A 37 3.32 1.52 5.13
C PHE A 37 3.81 2.29 6.37
N PHE A 38 4.45 1.58 7.28
CA PHE A 38 4.90 2.09 8.58
C PHE A 38 6.42 1.93 8.69
N ASP A 39 7.08 2.92 9.26
CA ASP A 39 8.53 2.95 9.56
C ASP A 39 8.91 2.16 10.83
N ASN A 40 8.04 1.23 11.23
CA ASN A 40 8.20 0.38 12.39
C ASN A 40 7.54 -0.97 12.12
N GLN A 41 7.93 -2.00 12.86
CA GLN A 41 7.42 -3.38 12.67
C GLN A 41 6.06 -3.64 13.35
N THR A 42 5.53 -2.68 14.10
CA THR A 42 4.39 -2.87 15.01
C THR A 42 3.07 -2.32 14.47
N LEU A 43 3.03 -1.85 13.21
CA LEU A 43 1.84 -1.20 12.61
C LEU A 43 1.31 -0.05 13.48
N SER A 44 2.22 0.72 14.06
CA SER A 44 1.90 1.75 15.05
C SER A 44 2.18 3.16 14.54
N GLY A 45 1.45 4.14 15.06
CA GLY A 45 1.55 5.53 14.63
C GLY A 45 0.84 5.80 13.30
N PHE A 46 1.24 6.88 12.63
CA PHE A 46 0.74 7.23 11.30
C PHE A 46 1.57 6.54 10.21
N PRO A 47 0.93 6.01 9.14
CA PRO A 47 1.67 5.48 8.02
C PRO A 47 2.46 6.60 7.33
N VAL A 48 3.70 6.30 6.93
CA VAL A 48 4.56 7.25 6.20
C VAL A 48 4.17 7.34 4.72
N TYR A 49 3.50 6.30 4.21
CA TYR A 49 2.99 6.23 2.85
C TYR A 49 1.71 5.39 2.81
N SER A 50 0.73 5.85 2.04
CA SER A 50 -0.51 5.10 1.81
C SER A 50 -0.94 5.19 0.35
N TRP A 51 -1.28 4.05 -0.25
CA TRP A 51 -1.72 3.98 -1.64
C TRP A 51 -2.67 2.81 -1.89
N ASP A 52 -3.52 2.93 -2.91
CA ASP A 52 -4.43 1.85 -3.35
C ASP A 52 -3.83 1.08 -4.52
N GLU A 53 -3.66 -0.22 -4.38
CA GLU A 53 -3.07 -1.09 -5.39
C GLU A 53 -4.00 -2.22 -5.85
N PRO A 54 -3.93 -2.66 -7.12
CA PRO A 54 -4.83 -3.69 -7.65
C PRO A 54 -4.65 -5.08 -7.04
N TRP A 55 -3.45 -5.41 -6.55
CA TRP A 55 -3.10 -6.74 -6.04
C TRP A 55 -1.92 -6.65 -5.06
N ILE A 56 -1.76 -7.68 -4.21
CA ILE A 56 -0.63 -7.84 -3.30
C ILE A 56 0.29 -8.92 -3.87
N GLY A 57 1.56 -8.59 -4.08
CA GLY A 57 2.60 -9.57 -4.42
C GLY A 57 3.90 -8.88 -4.83
N HIS A 58 4.61 -8.42 -3.82
CA HIS A 58 5.82 -7.64 -4.00
C HIS A 58 7.05 -8.48 -3.65
N GLU A 59 8.11 -8.33 -4.44
CA GLU A 59 9.41 -8.96 -4.22
C GLU A 59 10.46 -7.86 -4.17
N TRP A 60 10.69 -7.29 -2.99
CA TRP A 60 11.59 -6.15 -2.82
C TRP A 60 13.06 -6.56 -2.67
N GLY A 61 13.34 -7.79 -2.25
CA GLY A 61 14.71 -8.25 -1.97
C GLY A 61 15.40 -7.35 -0.93
N THR A 62 16.33 -6.51 -1.39
CA THR A 62 17.06 -5.55 -0.55
C THR A 62 16.65 -4.09 -0.79
N ASP A 63 15.64 -3.85 -1.61
CA ASP A 63 15.13 -2.51 -1.89
C ASP A 63 14.10 -2.07 -0.83
N ALA A 64 13.98 -0.76 -0.65
CA ALA A 64 12.92 -0.20 0.18
C ALA A 64 11.56 -0.28 -0.55
N PRO A 65 10.46 -0.58 0.16
CA PRO A 65 9.15 -0.77 -0.46
C PRO A 65 8.50 0.54 -0.94
N SER A 66 8.95 1.69 -0.41
CA SER A 66 8.47 3.02 -0.79
C SER A 66 9.50 4.09 -0.43
N PRO A 67 9.54 5.25 -1.12
CA PRO A 67 10.37 6.37 -0.71
C PRO A 67 10.11 6.79 0.74
N GLY A 68 11.19 6.97 1.51
CA GLY A 68 11.11 7.33 2.94
C GLY A 68 11.13 6.13 3.89
N LEU A 69 11.10 4.91 3.36
CA LEU A 69 11.36 3.70 4.13
C LEU A 69 12.78 3.20 3.89
N ILE A 70 13.29 2.46 4.87
CA ILE A 70 14.50 1.65 4.74
C ILE A 70 14.10 0.20 4.47
N TYR A 71 15.04 -0.60 3.96
CA TYR A 71 14.78 -1.98 3.56
C TYR A 71 14.46 -2.92 4.75
N GLU A 72 14.80 -2.55 5.98
CA GLU A 72 14.48 -3.31 7.19
C GLU A 72 13.51 -2.56 8.10
N HIS A 73 12.98 -3.26 9.10
CA HIS A 73 12.23 -2.66 10.22
C HIS A 73 10.96 -1.89 9.84
N PHE A 74 10.39 -2.15 8.67
CA PHE A 74 9.09 -1.62 8.27
C PHE A 74 7.96 -2.63 8.52
N SER A 75 6.71 -2.17 8.41
CA SER A 75 5.56 -3.06 8.28
C SER A 75 4.53 -2.46 7.33
N ILE A 76 3.71 -3.31 6.72
CA ILE A 76 2.69 -2.89 5.76
C ILE A 76 1.37 -3.53 6.16
N ARG A 77 0.30 -2.74 6.13
CA ARG A 77 -1.07 -3.20 6.30
C ARG A 77 -1.83 -3.02 5.00
N TRP A 78 -2.29 -4.14 4.44
CA TRP A 78 -3.24 -4.15 3.36
C TRP A 78 -4.64 -4.41 3.88
N THR A 79 -5.60 -3.61 3.44
CA THR A 79 -7.02 -3.78 3.77
C THR A 79 -7.88 -3.74 2.52
N ARG A 80 -8.90 -4.60 2.49
CA ARG A 80 -10.01 -4.49 1.55
C ARG A 80 -11.26 -5.13 2.12
N SER A 81 -12.41 -4.70 1.60
CA SER A 81 -13.66 -5.43 1.75
C SER A 81 -13.85 -6.34 0.54
N LEU A 82 -14.11 -7.62 0.78
CA LEU A 82 -14.40 -8.61 -0.26
C LEU A 82 -15.84 -9.09 -0.10
N GLN A 83 -16.66 -8.89 -1.13
CA GLN A 83 -17.97 -9.50 -1.21
C GLN A 83 -17.86 -10.85 -1.92
N THR A 84 -18.22 -11.93 -1.23
CA THR A 84 -18.21 -13.28 -1.78
C THR A 84 -19.54 -13.58 -2.45
N GLU A 85 -19.54 -14.02 -3.71
CA GLU A 85 -20.78 -14.32 -4.44
C GLU A 85 -21.49 -15.59 -3.94
N LYS A 86 -20.78 -16.48 -3.25
CA LYS A 86 -21.30 -17.78 -2.80
C LYS A 86 -20.81 -18.12 -1.41
N GLU A 87 -21.68 -18.70 -0.61
CA GLU A 87 -21.32 -19.27 0.68
C GLU A 87 -20.49 -20.54 0.48
N ARG A 88 -19.17 -20.43 0.71
CA ARG A 88 -18.18 -21.49 0.53
C ARG A 88 -17.07 -21.35 1.57
N VAL A 89 -16.35 -22.45 1.78
CA VAL A 89 -15.09 -22.42 2.53
C VAL A 89 -14.03 -21.75 1.67
N TYR A 90 -13.38 -20.73 2.23
CA TYR A 90 -12.26 -20.03 1.61
C TYR A 90 -10.97 -20.38 2.33
N GLN A 91 -9.91 -20.62 1.57
CA GLN A 91 -8.56 -20.77 2.08
C GLN A 91 -7.76 -19.54 1.69
N PHE A 92 -7.14 -18.90 2.68
CA PHE A 92 -6.23 -17.78 2.47
C PHE A 92 -4.80 -18.27 2.71
N CYS A 93 -3.92 -17.96 1.76
CA CYS A 93 -2.50 -18.28 1.83
C CYS A 93 -1.70 -16.99 1.68
N ALA A 94 -0.59 -16.88 2.40
CA ALA A 94 0.38 -15.82 2.21
C ALA A 94 1.78 -16.40 2.25
N MET A 95 2.66 -15.79 1.47
CA MET A 95 4.11 -15.98 1.54
C MET A 95 4.68 -14.61 1.89
N ALA A 96 5.60 -14.59 2.84
CA ALA A 96 6.24 -13.37 3.29
C ALA A 96 7.65 -13.69 3.77
N ASP A 97 8.49 -12.67 3.67
CA ASP A 97 9.77 -12.53 4.33
C ASP A 97 9.80 -11.08 4.85
N ASP A 98 9.71 -10.79 6.15
CA ASP A 98 9.65 -11.70 7.30
C ASP A 98 8.21 -12.23 7.61
N GLY A 99 7.57 -11.70 8.66
CA GLY A 99 6.34 -12.24 9.24
C GLY A 99 5.05 -11.74 8.56
N VAL A 100 4.02 -12.59 8.54
CA VAL A 100 2.69 -12.24 8.02
C VAL A 100 1.58 -12.60 9.01
N ARG A 101 0.53 -11.77 9.02
CA ARG A 101 -0.74 -12.05 9.71
C ARG A 101 -1.89 -11.74 8.78
N ILE A 102 -2.77 -12.71 8.58
CA ILE A 102 -4.04 -12.53 7.88
C ILE A 102 -5.14 -12.42 8.93
N LYS A 103 -6.00 -11.40 8.77
CA LYS A 103 -7.24 -11.28 9.56
C LYS A 103 -8.43 -11.25 8.62
N VAL A 104 -9.46 -12.02 8.94
CA VAL A 104 -10.72 -12.05 8.18
C VAL A 104 -11.86 -11.75 9.15
N ASN A 105 -12.65 -10.73 8.86
CA ASN A 105 -13.75 -10.31 9.74
C ASN A 105 -13.32 -10.08 11.20
N ASN A 106 -12.14 -9.46 11.38
CA ASN A 106 -11.51 -9.20 12.68
C ASN A 106 -11.05 -10.42 13.48
N VAL A 107 -11.02 -11.62 12.88
CA VAL A 107 -10.45 -12.85 13.46
C VAL A 107 -9.07 -13.11 12.86
#